data_AF-A0A8T6V1U9-F1
#
_entry.id   AF-A0A8T6V1U9-F1
#
_cell.length_a   1.000
_cell.length_b   1.000
_cell.length_c   1.000
_cell.angle_alpha   90.00
_cell.angle_beta   90.00
_cell.angle_gamma   90.00
#
_symmetry.space_group_name_H-M   'P 1'
#
loop_
_entity.id
_entity.type
_entity.pdbx_description
1 polymer ?
#
loop_
_entity_poly.entity_id
_entity_poly.type
_entity_poly.pdbx_seq_one_letter_code
_entity_poly.pdbx_strand_id
1 'polypeptide(L)' 'MAERWVERNKRSLERLRAQTEKKDKDRLENVKTMGRCLYLMGRSLSGWSTWVGNPRTMANFTQEELE' A
#
# COMPACT_ATOMS: atom_id res chain seq x y z
N MET A 1 -7.99 9.85 -10.54
CA MET A 1 -7.93 9.72 -9.06
C MET A 1 -7.43 8.33 -8.67
N ALA A 2 -7.96 7.29 -9.32
CA ALA A 2 -7.48 5.90 -9.30
C ALA A 2 -5.98 5.76 -9.58
N GLU A 3 -5.52 6.25 -10.72
CA GLU A 3 -4.12 6.21 -11.17
C GLU A 3 -3.12 6.75 -10.12
N ARG A 4 -3.45 7.87 -9.45
CA ARG A 4 -2.63 8.44 -8.36
C ARG A 4 -2.59 7.53 -7.13
N TRP A 5 -3.65 6.79 -6.85
CA TRP A 5 -3.72 5.88 -5.71
C TRP A 5 -2.93 4.61 -5.98
N VAL A 6 -3.09 3.98 -7.14
CA VAL A 6 -2.34 2.78 -7.55
C VAL A 6 -0.83 3.07 -7.53
N GLU A 7 -0.42 4.14 -8.19
CA GLU A 7 0.98 4.55 -8.27
C GLU A 7 1.58 4.88 -6.89
N ARG A 8 0.81 5.49 -5.99
CA ARG A 8 1.24 5.77 -4.63
C ARG A 8 1.39 4.50 -3.78
N ASN A 9 0.55 3.49 -4.01
CA ASN A 9 0.67 2.19 -3.35
C ASN A 9 1.90 1.43 -3.88
N LYS A 10 2.12 1.41 -5.20
CA LYS A 10 3.32 0.82 -5.83
C LYS A 10 4.61 1.40 -5.22
N ARG A 11 4.75 2.73 -5.21
CA ARG A 11 5.90 3.41 -4.57
C ARG A 11 6.06 3.11 -3.08
N SER A 12 4.95 2.91 -2.36
CA SER A 12 5.00 2.57 -0.94
C SER A 12 5.49 1.13 -0.72
N LEU A 13 5.09 0.20 -1.59
CA LEU A 13 5.54 -1.20 -1.57
C LEU A 13 7.02 -1.33 -1.96
N GLU A 14 7.48 -0.58 -2.97
CA GLU A 14 8.90 -0.55 -3.34
C GLU A 14 9.79 -0.09 -2.18
N ARG A 15 9.40 0.98 -1.50
CA ARG A 15 10.11 1.48 -0.32
C ARG A 15 10.10 0.45 0.83
N LEU A 16 8.99 -0.26 1.00
CA LEU A 16 8.90 -1.32 1.99
C LEU A 16 9.86 -2.48 1.66
N ARG A 17 9.90 -2.91 0.38
CA ARG A 17 10.82 -3.95 -0.10
C ARG A 17 12.27 -3.59 0.16
N ALA A 18 12.67 -2.37 -0.21
CA ALA A 18 14.02 -1.87 0.05
C ALA A 18 14.37 -1.87 1.55
N GLN A 19 13.41 -1.53 2.43
CA GLN A 19 13.60 -1.64 3.87
C GLN A 19 13.64 -3.10 4.37
N THR A 20 12.87 -4.01 3.79
CA THR A 20 12.87 -5.42 4.21
C THR A 20 14.12 -6.17 3.75
N GLU A 21 14.71 -5.81 2.62
CA GLU A 21 15.86 -6.50 2.01
C GLU A 21 17.23 -6.06 2.56
N LYS A 22 17.28 -4.98 3.35
CA LYS A 22 18.52 -4.53 3.99
C LYS A 22 19.10 -5.64 4.90
N LYS A 23 20.32 -6.11 4.63
CA LYS A 23 20.96 -7.25 5.32
C LYS A 23 21.38 -6.93 6.76
N ASP A 24 21.82 -5.70 7.02
CA ASP A 24 22.30 -5.26 8.34
C ASP A 24 21.30 -4.29 8.98
N LYS A 25 20.23 -4.84 9.55
CA LYS A 25 19.22 -4.07 10.27
C LYS A 25 19.42 -4.15 11.77
N ASP A 26 19.47 -3.00 12.43
CA ASP A 26 19.44 -2.96 13.88
C ASP A 26 18.02 -3.28 14.43
N ARG A 27 17.92 -3.49 15.75
CA ARG A 27 16.64 -3.81 16.41
C ARG A 27 15.59 -2.72 16.20
N LEU A 28 15.99 -1.45 16.22
CA LEU A 28 15.10 -0.31 16.01
C LEU A 28 14.61 -0.25 14.56
N GLU A 29 15.47 -0.56 13.58
CA GLU A 29 15.11 -0.65 12.16
C GLU A 29 14.09 -1.76 11.90
N ASN A 30 14.21 -2.90 12.58
CA ASN A 30 13.21 -3.96 12.52
C ASN A 30 11.85 -3.50 13.06
N VAL A 31 11.82 -2.86 14.24
CA VAL A 31 10.58 -2.32 14.83
C VAL A 31 9.95 -1.25 13.92
N LYS A 32 10.76 -0.36 13.34
CA LYS A 32 10.30 0.65 12.37
C LYS A 32 9.70 0.01 11.13
N THR A 33 10.32 -1.06 10.63
CA THR A 33 9.82 -1.82 9.47
C THR A 33 8.47 -2.46 9.80
N MET A 34 8.34 -3.10 10.97
CA MET A 34 7.06 -3.66 11.44
C MET A 34 5.96 -2.60 11.56
N GLY A 35 6.25 -1.46 12.19
CA GLY A 35 5.30 -0.35 12.30
C GLY A 35 4.84 0.17 10.94
N ARG A 36 5.76 0.20 9.96
CA ARG A 36 5.44 0.60 8.59
C ARG A 36 4.58 -0.43 7.86
N CYS A 37 4.84 -1.74 8.04
CA CYS A 37 3.97 -2.80 7.53
C CYS A 37 2.55 -2.64 8.07
N LEU A 38 2.39 -2.49 9.39
CA LEU A 38 1.08 -2.32 10.04
C LEU A 38 0.33 -1.10 9.49
N TYR A 39 1.03 0.03 9.34
CA TYR A 39 0.45 1.24 8.76
C TYR A 39 -0.03 1.04 7.31
N LEU A 40 0.79 0.40 6.47
CA LEU A 40 0.44 0.15 5.06
C LEU A 40 -0.72 -0.84 4.93
N MET A 41 -0.77 -1.87 5.78
CA MET A 41 -1.91 -2.79 5.84
C MET A 41 -3.20 -2.07 6.24
N GLY A 42 -3.16 -1.21 7.26
CA GLY A 42 -4.30 -0.39 7.65
C GLY A 42 -4.80 0.53 6.54
N ARG A 43 -3.88 1.17 5.79
CA ARG A 43 -4.23 1.97 4.61
C ARG A 43 -4.86 1.15 3.50
N SER A 44 -4.33 -0.04 3.24
CA SER A 44 -4.87 -0.96 2.22
C SER A 44 -6.30 -1.35 2.58
N LEU A 45 -6.54 -1.81 3.81
CA LEU A 45 -7.85 -2.20 4.30
C LEU A 45 -8.86 -1.04 4.22
N SER A 46 -8.47 0.17 4.62
CA SER A 46 -9.32 1.35 4.53
C SER A 46 -9.66 1.72 3.08
N GLY A 47 -8.70 1.59 2.16
CA GLY A 47 -8.92 1.78 0.73
C GLY A 47 -9.94 0.78 0.18
N TRP A 48 -9.75 -0.51 0.45
CA TRP A 48 -10.68 -1.56 0.03
C TRP A 48 -12.06 -1.43 0.65
N SER A 49 -12.15 -1.06 1.93
CA SER A 49 -13.46 -0.84 2.59
C SER A 49 -14.22 0.31 1.96
N THR A 50 -13.53 1.39 1.59
CA THR A 50 -14.11 2.52 0.86
C THR A 50 -14.55 2.10 -0.55
N TRP A 51 -13.73 1.26 -1.21
CA TRP A 51 -13.99 0.75 -2.55
C TRP A 51 -15.21 -0.17 -2.61
N VAL A 52 -15.30 -1.16 -1.71
CA VAL A 52 -16.46 -2.07 -1.59
C VAL A 52 -17.72 -1.32 -1.14
N GLY A 53 -17.58 -0.34 -0.23
CA GLY A 53 -18.69 0.42 0.31
C GLY A 53 -19.29 1.46 -0.65
N ASN A 54 -18.65 1.71 -1.81
CA ASN A 54 -19.16 2.67 -2.79
C ASN A 54 -18.92 2.21 -4.23
N PRO A 55 -19.91 1.52 -4.85
CA PRO A 55 -19.83 1.01 -6.22
C PRO A 55 -19.52 2.06 -7.29
N ARG A 56 -19.84 3.35 -7.05
CA ARG A 56 -19.48 4.44 -7.99
C ARG A 56 -17.98 4.64 -8.07
N THR A 57 -17.23 4.20 -7.06
CA THR A 57 -15.77 4.23 -7.07
C THR A 57 -15.21 3.24 -8.08
N MET A 58 -15.88 2.10 -8.32
CA MET A 58 -15.48 1.11 -9.33
C MET A 58 -15.49 1.71 -10.74
N ALA A 59 -16.42 2.62 -11.04
CA ALA A 59 -16.51 3.25 -12.35
C ALA A 59 -15.33 4.20 -12.69
N ASN A 60 -14.43 4.45 -11.72
CA ASN A 60 -13.27 5.32 -11.91
C ASN A 60 -11.97 4.56 -12.22
N PHE A 61 -12.00 3.23 -12.30
CA PHE A 61 -10.83 2.40 -12.60
C PHE A 61 -11.02 1.70 -13.95
N THR A 62 -9.97 1.63 -14.77
CA THR A 62 -9.99 0.78 -15.97
C THR A 62 -9.80 -0.68 -15.60
N GLN A 63 -10.13 -1.59 -16.51
CA GLN A 63 -9.90 -3.02 -16.28
C GLN A 63 -8.40 -3.32 -16.11
N GLU A 64 -7.50 -2.63 -16.83
CA GLU A 64 -6.05 -2.79 -16.63
C GLU A 64 -5.55 -2.26 -15.28
N GLU A 65 -6.28 -1.34 -14.64
CA GLU A 65 -5.92 -0.86 -13.28
C GLU A 65 -6.38 -1.83 -12.16
N LEU A 66 -7.27 -2.77 -12.48
CA LEU A 66 -7.84 -3.75 -11.55
C LEU A 66 -7.14 -5.13 -11.62
N GLU A 67 -6.47 -5.43 -12.73
CA GLU A 67 -5.65 -6.64 -12.95
C GLU A 67 -4.20 -6.46 -12.46
#